data_AF-A0A9W3B2A9-F1
#
_entry.id   AF-A0A9W3B2A9-F1
#
_cell.length_a   1.000
_cell.length_b   1.000
_cell.length_c   1.000
_cell.angle_alpha   90.00
_cell.angle_beta   90.00
_cell.angle_gamma   90.00
#
_symmetry.space_group_name_H-M   'P 1'
#
loop_
_entity.id
_entity.type
_entity.pdbx_description
1 polymer ?
#
loop_
_entity_poly.entity_id
_entity_poly.type
_entity_poly.pdbx_seq_one_letter_code
_entity_poly.pdbx_strand_id
1 'polypeptide(L)'
;MFIAFAFSILALAAGIPTASNERNFAIRTTWNGNCVKHEPVKISLSPSADGGMIIKILAPFFNSPGRPNGPAGQPFPGLWDYEVVEAFFLNDKNQYLEVELGPWGQHLLLILNGERHAVKDKLPLTTYTATIDGDRWTGEAILPRGYFPPAVTKFNAYAIHGEGDNRVYESLYPATGSETKPDFHNLRYFQPIDISALLNNYNPSDVSDLWKPYVNPDSVVG
;
A
#
# COMPACT_ATOMS: atom_id res chain seq x y z
N MET A 1 -61.00 36.38 7.78
CA MET A 1 -60.54 34.97 7.73
C MET A 1 -59.22 34.98 6.96
N PHE A 2 -58.09 35.12 7.64
CA PHE A 2 -56.77 35.18 7.02
C PHE A 2 -56.06 33.85 7.24
N ILE A 3 -55.72 33.18 6.13
CA ILE A 3 -55.00 31.90 6.10
C ILE A 3 -53.51 32.22 6.20
N ALA A 4 -52.86 31.77 7.28
CA ALA A 4 -51.41 31.81 7.42
C ALA A 4 -50.81 30.55 6.79
N PHE A 5 -50.00 30.71 5.73
CA PHE A 5 -49.18 29.64 5.18
C PHE A 5 -47.89 29.51 6.01
N ALA A 6 -47.70 28.34 6.63
CA ALA A 6 -46.46 27.98 7.29
C ALA A 6 -45.42 27.55 6.23
N PHE A 7 -44.33 28.30 6.10
CA PHE A 7 -43.16 27.86 5.35
C PHE A 7 -42.36 26.88 6.22
N SER A 8 -42.36 25.60 5.83
CA SER A 8 -41.42 24.62 6.39
C SER A 8 -40.06 24.83 5.73
N ILE A 9 -39.09 25.32 6.50
CA ILE A 9 -37.69 25.38 6.08
C ILE A 9 -37.11 23.98 6.30
N LEU A 10 -36.95 23.24 5.20
CA LEU A 10 -36.15 22.01 5.20
C LEU A 10 -34.67 22.43 5.29
N ALA A 11 -34.07 22.30 6.47
CA ALA A 11 -32.64 22.50 6.62
C ALA A 11 -31.92 21.34 5.91
N LEU A 12 -31.29 21.62 4.76
CA LEU A 12 -30.25 20.75 4.23
C LEU A 12 -29.11 20.74 5.26
N ALA A 13 -28.92 19.62 5.94
CA ALA A 13 -27.69 19.37 6.67
C ALA A 13 -26.56 19.25 5.63
N ALA A 14 -25.86 20.34 5.37
CA ALA A 14 -24.57 20.29 4.70
C ALA A 14 -23.66 19.45 5.60
N GLY A 15 -23.31 18.25 5.13
CA GLY A 15 -22.36 17.37 5.82
C GLY A 15 -21.10 18.16 6.13
N ILE A 16 -20.69 18.15 7.40
CA ILE A 16 -19.40 18.69 7.82
C ILE A 16 -18.34 18.01 6.97
N PRO A 17 -17.45 18.73 6.27
CA PRO A 17 -16.32 18.11 5.60
C PRO A 17 -15.47 17.45 6.67
N THR A 18 -15.51 16.12 6.77
CA THR A 18 -14.51 15.39 7.54
C THR A 18 -13.17 15.68 6.89
N ALA A 19 -12.26 16.31 7.62
CA ALA A 19 -10.87 16.46 7.19
C ALA A 19 -10.40 15.10 6.65
N SER A 20 -9.93 15.05 5.39
CA SER A 20 -9.46 13.79 4.85
C SER A 20 -8.25 13.37 5.69
N ASN A 21 -8.34 12.21 6.35
CA ASN A 21 -7.19 11.61 7.03
C ASN A 21 -6.21 11.02 6.01
N GLU A 22 -5.92 11.78 4.97
CA GLU A 22 -5.07 11.37 3.87
C GLU A 22 -3.59 11.53 4.27
N ARG A 23 -2.77 10.56 3.86
CA ARG A 23 -1.31 10.62 3.97
C ARG A 23 -0.71 10.46 2.60
N ASN A 24 0.09 11.43 2.20
CA ASN A 24 0.68 11.51 0.88
C ASN A 24 2.20 11.30 0.98
N PHE A 25 2.71 10.37 0.17
CA PHE A 25 4.12 10.02 0.06
C PHE A 25 4.60 10.19 -1.38
N ALA A 26 5.90 10.44 -1.53
CA ALA A 26 6.55 10.52 -2.83
C ALA A 26 7.89 9.80 -2.78
N ILE A 27 8.07 8.80 -3.64
CA ILE A 27 9.34 8.10 -3.82
C ILE A 27 10.23 8.98 -4.69
N ARG A 28 11.26 9.58 -4.07
CA ARG A 28 12.14 10.58 -4.70
C ARG A 28 13.57 10.08 -4.89
N THR A 29 13.86 8.89 -4.40
CA THR A 29 15.20 8.34 -4.34
C THR A 29 15.26 6.93 -4.91
N THR A 30 16.39 6.59 -5.52
CA THR A 30 16.78 5.21 -5.76
C THR A 30 16.91 4.47 -4.43
N TRP A 31 16.95 3.13 -4.48
CA TRP A 31 17.07 2.26 -3.30
C TRP A 31 18.25 2.59 -2.38
N ASN A 32 19.30 3.23 -2.91
CA ASN A 32 20.50 3.67 -2.21
C ASN A 32 20.61 5.19 -2.04
N GLY A 33 19.50 5.93 -2.18
CA GLY A 33 19.40 7.32 -1.75
C GLY A 33 19.78 8.39 -2.78
N ASN A 34 20.08 8.03 -4.03
CA ASN A 34 20.30 9.02 -5.08
C ASN A 34 18.97 9.58 -5.57
N CYS A 35 18.90 10.86 -5.92
CA CYS A 35 17.67 11.44 -6.49
C CYS A 35 17.28 10.76 -7.81
N VAL A 36 15.99 10.47 -7.98
CA VAL A 36 15.43 10.03 -9.27
C VAL A 36 15.43 11.17 -10.28
N LYS A 37 15.47 10.83 -11.58
CA LYS A 37 15.58 11.80 -12.70
C LYS A 37 14.29 11.97 -13.51
N HIS A 38 13.16 11.54 -12.95
CA HIS A 38 11.82 11.68 -13.51
C HIS A 38 10.85 12.15 -12.41
N GLU A 39 9.57 12.31 -12.76
CA GLU A 39 8.52 12.59 -11.78
C GLU A 39 8.47 11.49 -10.70
N PRO A 40 8.40 11.85 -9.41
CA PRO A 40 8.28 10.88 -8.31
C PRO A 40 7.02 10.02 -8.44
N VAL A 41 7.13 8.75 -8.05
CA VAL A 41 5.97 7.90 -7.76
C VAL A 41 5.27 8.44 -6.51
N LYS A 42 3.96 8.71 -6.60
CA LYS A 42 3.15 9.25 -5.51
C LYS A 42 2.20 8.19 -4.99
N ILE A 43 2.13 8.09 -3.66
CA ILE A 43 1.25 7.15 -2.95
C ILE A 43 0.39 7.96 -2.00
N SER A 44 -0.93 7.82 -2.12
CA SER A 44 -1.89 8.39 -1.18
C SER A 44 -2.60 7.28 -0.42
N LEU A 45 -2.61 7.39 0.90
CA LEU A 45 -3.29 6.48 1.81
C LEU A 45 -4.42 7.21 2.50
N SER A 46 -5.62 6.62 2.56
CA SER A 46 -6.75 7.20 3.29
C SER A 46 -7.71 6.11 3.79
N PRO A 47 -8.55 6.40 4.79
CA PRO A 47 -9.54 5.43 5.25
C PRO A 47 -10.61 5.13 4.18
N SER A 48 -10.99 3.85 4.07
CA SER A 48 -12.16 3.42 3.31
C SER A 48 -13.42 3.40 4.19
N ALA A 49 -14.59 3.60 3.57
CA ALA A 49 -15.88 3.52 4.24
C ALA A 49 -16.17 2.11 4.80
N ASP A 50 -15.62 1.05 4.20
CA ASP A 50 -15.75 -0.34 4.67
C ASP A 50 -14.79 -0.72 5.82
N GLY A 51 -14.03 0.26 6.32
CA GLY A 51 -13.04 0.06 7.38
C GLY A 51 -11.67 -0.41 6.90
N GLY A 52 -11.50 -0.68 5.60
CA GLY A 52 -10.20 -0.88 4.97
C GLY A 52 -9.42 0.42 4.77
N MET A 53 -8.33 0.33 4.01
CA MET A 53 -7.50 1.48 3.63
C MET A 53 -7.47 1.62 2.11
N ILE A 54 -7.83 2.80 1.62
CA ILE A 54 -7.63 3.17 0.22
C ILE A 54 -6.15 3.44 0.01
N ILE A 55 -5.57 2.80 -1.00
CA ILE A 55 -4.25 3.12 -1.55
C ILE A 55 -4.42 3.61 -2.99
N LYS A 56 -3.87 4.79 -3.29
CA LYS A 56 -3.84 5.36 -4.64
C LYS A 56 -2.41 5.58 -5.08
N ILE A 57 -2.13 5.20 -6.31
CA ILE A 57 -0.85 5.36 -6.99
C ILE A 57 -1.02 6.37 -8.11
N LEU A 58 -0.06 7.28 -8.24
CA LEU A 58 0.16 8.09 -9.43
C LEU A 58 1.65 8.05 -9.74
N ALA A 59 2.00 7.45 -10.88
CA ALA A 59 3.37 7.17 -11.25
C ALA A 59 3.63 7.48 -12.73
N PRO A 60 4.89 7.75 -13.12
CA PRO A 60 5.29 7.61 -14.53
C PRO A 60 5.03 6.19 -15.01
N PHE A 61 4.73 6.05 -16.30
CA PHE A 61 4.59 4.75 -16.97
C PHE A 61 5.80 4.50 -17.86
N PHE A 62 6.62 3.53 -17.45
CA PHE A 62 7.88 3.22 -18.14
C PHE A 62 7.70 2.16 -19.22
N ASN A 63 6.73 1.26 -19.04
CA ASN A 63 6.48 0.09 -19.88
C ASN A 63 7.76 -0.75 -20.12
N SER A 64 8.61 -0.84 -19.11
CA SER A 64 9.86 -1.60 -19.14
C SER A 64 10.03 -2.34 -17.81
N PRO A 65 10.06 -3.68 -17.80
CA PRO A 65 9.72 -4.52 -18.96
C PRO A 65 8.24 -4.33 -19.36
N GLY A 66 7.87 -4.87 -20.53
CA GLY A 66 6.48 -4.87 -20.97
C GLY A 66 5.54 -5.62 -20.02
N ARG A 67 4.23 -5.57 -20.28
CA ARG A 67 3.20 -6.12 -19.39
C ARG A 67 3.45 -7.58 -18.93
N PRO A 68 3.06 -7.95 -17.69
CA PRO A 68 3.04 -9.35 -17.25
C PRO A 68 2.16 -10.24 -18.13
N ASN A 69 2.51 -11.52 -18.24
CA ASN A 69 1.74 -12.53 -19.01
C ASN A 69 0.48 -13.05 -18.27
N GLY A 70 -0.08 -12.26 -17.35
CA GLY A 70 -1.26 -12.61 -16.55
C GLY A 70 -2.44 -11.68 -16.80
N PRO A 71 -3.68 -12.12 -16.52
CA PRO A 71 -4.86 -11.27 -16.64
C PRO A 71 -4.84 -10.15 -15.60
N ALA A 72 -5.38 -8.98 -15.97
CA ALA A 72 -5.64 -7.89 -15.04
C ALA A 72 -6.62 -8.33 -13.94
N GLY A 73 -6.49 -7.76 -12.74
CA GLY A 73 -7.35 -8.05 -11.59
C GLY A 73 -7.06 -9.39 -10.91
N GLN A 74 -5.99 -10.09 -11.29
CA GLN A 74 -5.55 -11.34 -10.64
C GLN A 74 -4.19 -11.18 -9.95
N PRO A 75 -3.93 -11.97 -8.89
CA PRO A 75 -2.60 -12.08 -8.33
C PRO A 75 -1.57 -12.56 -9.35
N PHE A 76 -0.39 -11.94 -9.39
CA PHE A 76 0.71 -12.32 -10.28
C PHE A 76 1.99 -12.58 -9.48
N PRO A 77 2.37 -13.84 -9.24
CA PRO A 77 3.63 -14.17 -8.56
C PRO A 77 4.84 -13.68 -9.37
N GLY A 78 5.79 -13.01 -8.71
CA GLY A 78 6.94 -12.41 -9.40
C GLY A 78 6.63 -11.05 -10.03
N LEU A 79 5.63 -10.34 -9.55
CA LEU A 79 5.29 -9.01 -10.09
C LEU A 79 6.45 -8.00 -9.93
N TRP A 80 7.30 -8.17 -8.91
CA TRP A 80 8.60 -7.48 -8.76
C TRP A 80 9.58 -7.64 -9.92
N ASP A 81 9.37 -8.56 -10.87
CA ASP A 81 10.17 -8.64 -12.10
C ASP A 81 9.69 -7.65 -13.18
N TYR A 82 8.56 -6.97 -12.95
CA TYR A 82 7.90 -6.05 -13.88
C TYR A 82 7.93 -4.59 -13.39
N GLU A 83 7.26 -3.69 -14.11
CA GLU A 83 6.96 -2.36 -13.57
C GLU A 83 5.94 -2.48 -12.44
N VAL A 84 6.31 -2.04 -11.24
CA VAL A 84 5.50 -2.24 -10.03
C VAL A 84 5.76 -1.13 -9.00
N VAL A 85 4.73 -0.83 -8.21
CA VAL A 85 4.86 -0.08 -6.95
C VAL A 85 4.54 -1.01 -5.79
N GLU A 86 5.41 -1.02 -4.80
CA GLU A 86 5.29 -1.85 -3.61
C GLU A 86 5.11 -0.99 -2.36
N ALA A 87 4.24 -1.42 -1.45
CA ALA A 87 3.99 -0.76 -0.17
C ALA A 87 3.97 -1.79 0.95
N PHE A 88 4.69 -1.51 2.03
CA PHE A 88 4.87 -2.43 3.14
C PHE A 88 4.39 -1.82 4.46
N PHE A 89 3.54 -2.55 5.19
CA PHE A 89 2.97 -2.13 6.47
C PHE A 89 3.46 -3.07 7.57
N LEU A 90 4.38 -2.60 8.40
CA LEU A 90 5.20 -3.41 9.30
C LEU A 90 4.89 -3.09 10.77
N ASN A 91 4.83 -4.12 11.61
CA ASN A 91 4.79 -3.99 13.08
C ASN A 91 6.16 -4.27 13.72
N ASP A 92 6.28 -4.02 15.02
CA ASP A 92 7.53 -4.22 15.78
C ASP A 92 7.90 -5.70 16.02
N LYS A 93 7.03 -6.64 15.67
CA LYS A 93 7.30 -8.08 15.69
C LYS A 93 7.82 -8.61 14.35
N ASN A 94 8.21 -7.71 13.44
CA ASN A 94 8.63 -8.04 12.08
C ASN A 94 7.55 -8.76 11.25
N GLN A 95 6.27 -8.51 11.56
CA GLN A 95 5.14 -8.99 10.77
C GLN A 95 4.66 -7.88 9.86
N TYR A 96 4.40 -8.20 8.60
CA TYR A 96 4.04 -7.17 7.63
C TYR A 96 3.11 -7.67 6.54
N LEU A 97 2.30 -6.73 6.06
CA LEU A 97 1.59 -6.83 4.79
C LEU A 97 2.47 -6.20 3.71
N GLU A 98 2.70 -6.94 2.64
CA GLU A 98 3.35 -6.47 1.42
C GLU A 98 2.30 -6.38 0.32
N VAL A 99 2.32 -5.27 -0.41
CA VAL A 99 1.34 -4.91 -1.44
C VAL A 99 2.07 -4.47 -2.69
N GLU A 100 1.99 -5.27 -3.75
CA GLU A 100 2.57 -4.98 -5.06
C GLU A 100 1.43 -4.66 -6.05
N LEU A 101 1.55 -3.53 -6.76
CA LEU A 101 0.54 -3.01 -7.68
C LEU A 101 1.19 -2.64 -9.03
N GLY A 102 0.79 -3.30 -10.12
CA GLY A 102 1.34 -3.08 -11.45
C GLY A 102 0.41 -2.25 -12.37
N PRO A 103 0.95 -1.45 -13.30
CA PRO A 103 0.18 -0.53 -14.16
C PRO A 103 -0.85 -1.23 -15.06
N TRP A 104 -0.69 -2.54 -15.27
CA TRP A 104 -1.55 -3.37 -16.09
C TRP A 104 -2.66 -4.09 -15.30
N GLY A 105 -2.82 -3.76 -14.01
CA GLY A 105 -3.90 -4.26 -13.15
C GLY A 105 -3.60 -5.58 -12.43
N GLN A 106 -2.41 -6.17 -12.61
CA GLN A 106 -1.95 -7.28 -11.78
C GLN A 106 -1.53 -6.74 -10.41
N HIS A 107 -1.73 -7.56 -9.38
CA HIS A 107 -1.31 -7.26 -8.01
C HIS A 107 -0.62 -8.47 -7.40
N LEU A 108 0.08 -8.28 -6.29
CA LEU A 108 0.49 -9.40 -5.43
C LEU A 108 0.48 -8.93 -3.99
N LEU A 109 -0.28 -9.61 -3.14
CA LEU A 109 -0.38 -9.28 -1.73
C LEU A 109 0.08 -10.48 -0.91
N LEU A 110 0.97 -10.22 0.04
CA LEU A 110 1.57 -11.22 0.91
C LEU A 110 1.44 -10.82 2.38
N ILE A 111 1.26 -11.83 3.24
CA ILE A 111 1.38 -11.72 4.69
C ILE A 111 2.66 -12.42 5.08
N LEU A 112 3.55 -11.68 5.75
CA LEU A 112 4.85 -12.17 6.19
C LEU A 112 4.94 -12.13 7.71
N ASN A 113 5.42 -13.22 8.30
CA ASN A 113 5.64 -13.38 9.74
C ASN A 113 7.14 -13.51 10.03
N GLY A 114 7.84 -12.38 9.99
CA GLY A 114 9.29 -12.31 9.98
C GLY A 114 9.84 -11.93 8.61
N GLU A 115 11.07 -11.42 8.60
CA GLU A 115 11.78 -11.03 7.38
C GLU A 115 11.84 -12.20 6.38
N ARG A 116 11.31 -11.97 5.17
CA ARG A 116 11.27 -12.94 4.05
C ARG A 116 10.51 -14.23 4.35
N HIS A 117 9.69 -14.26 5.39
CA HIS A 117 8.90 -15.43 5.76
C HIS A 117 7.43 -15.23 5.41
N ALA A 118 7.10 -15.41 4.13
CA ALA A 118 5.73 -15.39 3.64
C ALA A 118 4.93 -16.59 4.18
N VAL A 119 3.83 -16.30 4.87
CA VAL A 119 2.92 -17.30 5.43
C VAL A 119 1.60 -17.38 4.67
N LYS A 120 1.28 -16.34 3.89
CA LYS A 120 0.21 -16.34 2.87
C LYS A 120 0.67 -15.48 1.69
N ASP A 121 0.33 -15.91 0.49
CA ASP A 121 0.55 -15.19 -0.76
C ASP A 121 -0.74 -15.10 -1.58
N LYS A 122 -0.70 -14.31 -2.66
CA LYS A 122 -1.80 -14.18 -3.63
C LYS A 122 -3.14 -13.84 -2.99
N LEU A 123 -3.10 -12.99 -1.96
CA LEU A 123 -4.32 -12.55 -1.30
C LEU A 123 -5.22 -11.81 -2.32
N PRO A 124 -6.53 -12.11 -2.37
CA PRO A 124 -7.42 -11.46 -3.32
C PRO A 124 -7.50 -9.94 -3.11
N LEU A 125 -7.35 -9.17 -4.19
CA LEU A 125 -7.60 -7.73 -4.18
C LEU A 125 -8.57 -7.35 -5.31
N THR A 126 -9.85 -7.65 -5.10
CA THR A 126 -10.91 -7.47 -6.12
C THR A 126 -11.22 -6.00 -6.44
N THR A 127 -10.75 -5.07 -5.61
CA THR A 127 -10.98 -3.63 -5.77
C THR A 127 -9.87 -2.95 -6.58
N TYR A 128 -8.79 -3.65 -6.93
CA TYR A 128 -7.68 -3.03 -7.63
C TYR A 128 -8.04 -2.69 -9.08
N THR A 129 -7.84 -1.44 -9.44
CA THR A 129 -7.97 -0.93 -10.80
C THR A 129 -6.73 -0.12 -11.15
N ALA A 130 -6.32 -0.18 -12.42
CA ALA A 130 -5.23 0.62 -12.94
C ALA A 130 -5.61 1.21 -14.30
N THR A 131 -5.17 2.44 -14.56
CA THR A 131 -5.38 3.14 -15.84
C THR A 131 -4.06 3.72 -16.30
N ILE A 132 -3.69 3.45 -17.53
CA ILE A 132 -2.53 4.05 -18.20
C ILE A 132 -3.03 5.23 -19.04
N ASP A 133 -2.43 6.40 -18.88
CA ASP A 133 -2.71 7.62 -19.64
C ASP A 133 -1.39 8.26 -20.08
N GLY A 134 -1.03 8.03 -21.35
CA GLY A 134 0.22 8.54 -21.93
C GLY A 134 1.46 8.01 -21.21
N ASP A 135 2.21 8.92 -20.59
CA ASP A 135 3.46 8.66 -19.87
C ASP A 135 3.26 8.43 -18.37
N ARG A 136 2.01 8.21 -17.94
CA ARG A 136 1.63 8.01 -16.55
C ARG A 136 0.66 6.86 -16.40
N TRP A 137 0.58 6.35 -15.18
CA TRP A 137 -0.50 5.47 -14.78
C TRP A 137 -1.01 5.82 -13.38
N THR A 138 -2.27 5.51 -13.15
CA THR A 138 -2.91 5.56 -11.85
C THR A 138 -3.35 4.16 -11.43
N GLY A 139 -3.27 3.89 -10.13
CA GLY A 139 -3.77 2.67 -9.52
C GLY A 139 -4.59 3.01 -8.29
N GLU A 140 -5.66 2.28 -8.04
CA GLU A 140 -6.48 2.44 -6.84
C GLU A 140 -6.98 1.09 -6.35
N ALA A 141 -6.84 0.85 -5.05
CA ALA A 141 -7.41 -0.32 -4.38
C ALA A 141 -7.89 0.04 -2.97
N ILE A 142 -8.81 -0.79 -2.45
CA ILE A 142 -9.14 -0.83 -1.04
C ILE A 142 -8.47 -2.07 -0.44
N LEU A 143 -7.48 -1.86 0.41
CA LEU A 143 -6.81 -2.91 1.18
C LEU A 143 -7.70 -3.35 2.35
N PRO A 144 -8.12 -4.63 2.41
CA PRO A 144 -8.96 -5.11 3.50
C PRO A 144 -8.29 -4.96 4.87
N ARG A 145 -9.04 -4.45 5.86
CA ARG A 145 -8.55 -4.29 7.24
C ARG A 145 -7.91 -5.57 7.80
N GLY A 146 -8.48 -6.73 7.48
CA GLY A 146 -8.00 -8.02 7.96
C GLY A 146 -6.60 -8.41 7.45
N TYR A 147 -6.06 -7.72 6.44
CA TYR A 147 -4.75 -8.05 5.86
C TYR A 147 -3.60 -7.41 6.64
N PHE A 148 -3.85 -6.31 7.35
CA PHE A 148 -2.83 -5.64 8.16
C PHE A 148 -2.51 -6.44 9.43
N PRO A 149 -1.22 -6.57 9.80
CA PRO A 149 -0.87 -7.16 11.08
C PRO A 149 -1.36 -6.29 12.24
N PRO A 150 -1.49 -6.85 13.45
CA PRO A 150 -1.76 -6.03 14.63
C PRO A 150 -0.62 -5.04 14.85
N ALA A 151 -0.96 -3.85 15.35
CA ALA A 151 -0.01 -2.81 15.74
C ALA A 151 1.01 -2.43 14.64
N VAL A 152 0.56 -2.14 13.40
CA VAL A 152 1.45 -1.53 12.39
C VAL A 152 2.01 -0.22 12.93
N THR A 153 3.34 -0.10 12.91
CA THR A 153 4.10 1.07 13.40
C THR A 153 5.05 1.63 12.36
N LYS A 154 5.33 0.89 11.29
CA LYS A 154 6.37 1.20 10.30
C LYS A 154 5.86 1.05 8.87
N PHE A 155 6.43 1.85 7.98
CA PHE A 155 6.09 1.89 6.56
C PHE A 155 7.34 2.08 5.71
N ASN A 156 7.36 1.44 4.55
CA ASN A 156 8.20 1.82 3.42
C ASN A 156 7.46 1.54 2.13
N ALA A 157 7.91 2.16 1.05
CA ALA A 157 7.40 1.91 -0.27
C ALA A 157 8.52 1.96 -1.30
N TYR A 158 8.32 1.23 -2.39
CA TYR A 158 9.30 1.04 -3.43
C TYR A 158 8.66 1.13 -4.80
N ALA A 159 9.46 1.42 -5.81
CA ALA A 159 9.06 1.31 -7.20
C ALA A 159 10.16 0.59 -7.98
N ILE A 160 9.76 -0.26 -8.89
CA ILE A 160 10.68 -0.97 -9.78
C ILE A 160 10.23 -0.78 -11.21
N HIS A 161 11.18 -0.47 -12.09
CA HIS A 161 10.97 -0.30 -13.54
C HIS A 161 12.29 -0.50 -14.28
N GLY A 162 12.26 -0.45 -15.61
CA GLY A 162 13.39 -0.81 -16.46
C GLY A 162 13.64 -2.32 -16.51
N GLU A 163 14.59 -2.75 -17.32
CA GLU A 163 14.96 -4.17 -17.46
C GLU A 163 16.46 -4.31 -17.76
N GLY A 164 17.03 -5.50 -17.48
CA GLY A 164 18.45 -5.76 -17.65
C GLY A 164 19.33 -4.75 -16.91
N ASP A 165 20.34 -4.20 -17.60
CA ASP A 165 21.26 -3.20 -17.04
C ASP A 165 20.59 -1.86 -16.71
N ASN A 166 19.39 -1.61 -17.25
CA ASN A 166 18.60 -0.42 -17.00
C ASN A 166 17.54 -0.62 -15.90
N ARG A 167 17.57 -1.75 -15.17
CA ARG A 167 16.65 -2.01 -14.05
C ARG A 167 16.90 -0.99 -12.94
N VAL A 168 15.85 -0.27 -12.57
CA VAL A 168 15.87 0.76 -11.53
C VAL A 168 15.05 0.28 -10.34
N TYR A 169 15.61 0.48 -9.15
CA TYR A 169 14.97 0.22 -7.88
C TYR A 169 14.92 1.53 -7.10
N GLU A 170 13.74 1.90 -6.64
CA GLU A 170 13.49 3.15 -5.93
C GLU A 170 12.91 2.87 -4.55
N SER A 171 13.08 3.82 -3.64
CA SER A 171 12.58 3.68 -2.27
C SER A 171 12.16 5.03 -1.70
N LEU A 172 11.07 5.01 -0.94
CA LEU A 172 10.62 6.12 -0.10
C LEU A 172 11.63 6.38 1.01
N TYR A 173 12.10 5.32 1.67
CA TYR A 173 13.13 5.37 2.70
C TYR A 173 14.30 4.45 2.31
N PRO A 174 15.33 5.01 1.65
CA PRO A 174 16.40 4.24 1.04
C PRO A 174 17.35 3.63 2.06
N ALA A 175 18.10 2.62 1.61
CA ALA A 175 19.24 2.11 2.34
C ALA A 175 20.33 3.19 2.49
N THR A 176 20.90 3.30 3.67
CA THR A 176 21.94 4.30 4.02
C THR A 176 23.25 3.66 4.51
N GLY A 177 23.32 2.33 4.52
CA GLY A 177 24.47 1.56 4.98
C GLY A 177 25.41 1.14 3.85
N SER A 178 26.14 0.05 4.07
CA SER A 178 27.11 -0.51 3.12
C SER A 178 26.49 -1.55 2.16
N GLU A 179 25.18 -1.48 1.91
CA GLU A 179 24.50 -2.42 1.04
C GLU A 179 24.99 -2.26 -0.40
N THR A 180 25.30 -3.39 -1.04
CA THR A 180 25.80 -3.43 -2.43
C THR A 180 24.73 -3.76 -3.45
N LYS A 181 23.51 -4.07 -2.99
CA LYS A 181 22.35 -4.45 -3.82
C LYS A 181 21.05 -4.01 -3.14
N PRO A 182 19.97 -3.76 -3.91
CA PRO A 182 18.66 -3.51 -3.33
C PRO A 182 18.17 -4.69 -2.49
N ASP A 183 17.60 -4.37 -1.33
CA ASP A 183 16.92 -5.33 -0.46
C ASP A 183 15.73 -4.65 0.22
N PHE A 184 14.53 -4.87 -0.34
CA PHE A 184 13.30 -4.24 0.14
C PHE A 184 12.73 -4.90 1.41
N HIS A 185 13.24 -6.09 1.77
CA HIS A 185 12.91 -6.77 3.01
C HIS A 185 13.86 -6.44 4.15
N ASN A 186 14.83 -5.54 3.95
CA ASN A 186 15.68 -5.06 5.01
C ASN A 186 14.90 -4.09 5.92
N LEU A 187 14.18 -4.67 6.88
CA LEU A 187 13.15 -4.00 7.70
C LEU A 187 13.67 -2.82 8.52
N ARG A 188 14.98 -2.72 8.73
CA ARG A 188 15.61 -1.65 9.52
C ARG A 188 15.45 -0.25 8.92
N TYR A 189 15.21 -0.16 7.61
CA TYR A 189 15.08 1.13 6.90
C TYR A 189 13.67 1.70 6.92
N PHE A 190 12.69 0.91 7.36
CA PHE A 190 11.30 1.35 7.44
C PHE A 190 11.15 2.44 8.50
N GLN A 191 10.36 3.47 8.17
CA GLN A 191 10.15 4.62 9.06
C GLN A 191 8.80 4.55 9.76
N PRO A 192 8.64 5.25 10.89
CA PRO A 192 7.38 5.28 11.62
C PRO A 192 6.20 5.75 10.76
N ILE A 193 5.04 5.11 10.94
CA ILE A 193 3.74 5.55 10.42
C ILE A 193 2.69 5.46 11.52
N ASP A 194 1.79 6.43 11.57
CA ASP A 194 0.57 6.34 12.38
C ASP A 194 -0.58 5.79 11.53
N ILE A 195 -0.84 4.48 11.67
CA ILE A 195 -1.92 3.81 10.94
C ILE A 195 -3.31 4.11 11.52
N SER A 196 -3.41 4.64 12.74
CA SER A 196 -4.71 4.87 13.40
C SER A 196 -5.56 5.91 12.68
N ALA A 197 -4.91 6.85 12.00
CA ALA A 197 -5.56 7.81 11.12
C ALA A 197 -5.98 7.22 9.76
N LEU A 198 -5.40 6.09 9.35
CA LEU A 198 -5.55 5.48 8.01
C LEU A 198 -6.55 4.32 7.97
N LEU A 199 -6.94 3.80 9.13
CA LEU A 199 -7.94 2.74 9.27
C LEU A 199 -9.05 3.19 10.22
N ASN A 200 -10.29 3.23 9.74
CA ASN A 200 -11.43 3.64 10.57
C ASN A 200 -11.62 2.69 11.75
N ASN A 201 -11.81 3.25 12.95
CA ASN A 201 -11.96 2.49 14.20
C ASN A 201 -10.81 1.50 14.46
N TYR A 202 -9.57 1.88 14.13
CA TYR A 202 -8.41 1.02 14.33
C TYR A 202 -8.15 0.78 15.82
N ASN A 203 -8.01 -0.49 16.20
CA ASN A 203 -7.51 -0.90 17.51
C ASN A 203 -6.25 -1.75 17.28
N PRO A 204 -5.08 -1.35 17.80
CA PRO A 204 -3.82 -2.07 17.58
C PRO A 204 -3.81 -3.48 18.19
N SER A 205 -4.75 -3.78 19.09
CA SER A 205 -4.91 -5.12 19.69
C SER A 205 -5.82 -6.05 18.87
N ASP A 206 -6.49 -5.54 17.83
CA ASP A 206 -7.34 -6.38 16.99
C ASP A 206 -6.49 -7.33 16.15
N VAL A 207 -6.86 -8.61 16.16
CA VAL A 207 -6.19 -9.66 15.39
C VAL A 207 -7.23 -10.30 14.46
N SER A 208 -7.02 -10.16 13.16
CA SER A 208 -7.89 -10.78 12.15
C SER A 208 -7.72 -12.29 12.13
N ASP A 209 -8.69 -13.01 11.54
CA ASP A 209 -8.58 -14.46 11.35
C ASP A 209 -7.34 -14.88 10.55
N LEU A 210 -6.84 -14.01 9.66
CA LEU A 210 -5.62 -14.25 8.90
C LEU A 210 -4.37 -14.18 9.78
N TRP A 211 -4.37 -13.36 10.83
CA TRP A 211 -3.24 -13.16 11.73
C TRP A 211 -3.29 -14.00 13.01
N LYS A 212 -4.47 -14.50 13.42
CA LYS A 212 -4.64 -15.34 14.63
C LYS A 212 -3.59 -16.46 14.76
N PRO A 213 -3.22 -17.22 13.71
CA PRO A 213 -2.20 -18.27 13.82
C PRO A 213 -0.79 -17.78 14.16
N TYR A 214 -0.50 -16.49 13.98
CA TYR A 214 0.86 -15.92 14.04
C TYR A 214 1.07 -14.92 15.20
N VAL A 215 0.03 -14.67 16.01
CA VAL A 215 0.06 -13.64 17.07
C VAL A 215 0.09 -14.25 18.48
N ASN A 216 0.21 -15.58 18.60
CA ASN A 216 -0.02 -16.34 19.82
C ASN A 216 0.71 -15.80 21.08
N PRO A 217 0.05 -15.81 22.25
CA PRO A 217 0.70 -15.69 23.55
C PRO A 217 1.58 -16.90 23.92
N ASP A 218 1.32 -18.10 23.37
CA ASP A 218 1.88 -19.38 23.86
C ASP A 218 2.43 -20.33 22.76
N SER A 219 3.02 -19.82 21.69
CA SER A 219 3.66 -20.67 20.66
C SER A 219 5.19 -20.68 20.79
N VAL A 220 5.92 -21.77 21.08
CA VAL A 220 5.60 -23.17 21.45
C VAL A 220 6.83 -23.67 22.23
N VAL A 221 6.62 -24.15 23.45
CA VAL A 221 7.51 -25.14 24.08
C VAL A 221 7.27 -26.45 23.34
N GLY A 222 8.29 -26.93 22.64
CA GLY A 222 8.32 -28.18 21.88
C GLY A 222 9.69 -28.34 21.24
#